data_AF-A0A5C5FW67-F1
#
_entry.id   AF-A0A5C5FW67-F1
#
_cell.length_a   1.000
_cell.length_b   1.000
_cell.length_c   1.000
_cell.angle_alpha   90.00
_cell.angle_beta   90.00
_cell.angle_gamma   90.00
#
_symmetry.space_group_name_H-M   'P 1'
#
loop_
_entity.id
_entity.type
_entity.pdbx_description
1 polymer ?
#
loop_
_entity_poly.entity_id
_entity_poly.type
_entity_poly.pdbx_seq_one_letter_code
_entity_poly.pdbx_strand_id
1 'polypeptide(L)'
;MARQLNPDGRRIRTIIISAPFLVASSLLLYKRLYLGEEQKRLPPPLRSGVPVAEAVQAPTLGNQRRDELEGVPADVARRIRDAEDQARR
;
A
#
# COMPACT_ATOMS: atom_id res chain seq x y z
N MET A 1 -11.23 -26.04 18.18
CA MET A 1 -11.47 -26.21 19.64
C MET A 1 -10.78 -25.07 20.39
N ALA A 2 -11.51 -24.29 21.18
CA ALA A 2 -10.92 -23.19 21.94
C ALA A 2 -10.13 -23.74 23.13
N ARG A 3 -8.79 -23.58 23.12
CA ARG A 3 -7.97 -23.95 24.28
C ARG A 3 -8.24 -22.95 25.40
N GLN A 4 -8.81 -23.41 26.51
CA GLN A 4 -9.03 -22.57 27.68
C GLN A 4 -7.67 -22.11 28.21
N LEU A 5 -7.43 -20.80 28.15
CA LEU A 5 -6.22 -20.17 28.68
C LEU A 5 -6.41 -19.94 30.19
N ASN A 6 -5.36 -20.21 30.97
CA ASN A 6 -5.23 -19.80 32.37
C ASN A 6 -5.59 -18.29 32.49
N PRO A 7 -6.31 -17.80 33.53
CA PRO A 7 -6.59 -16.38 33.76
C PRO A 7 -5.45 -15.41 33.41
N ASP A 8 -4.20 -15.74 33.73
CA ASP A 8 -3.04 -14.91 33.39
C ASP A 8 -2.77 -14.85 31.88
N GLY A 9 -2.93 -15.98 31.19
CA GLY A 9 -2.82 -16.05 29.73
C GLY A 9 -3.88 -15.21 29.01
N ARG A 10 -5.09 -15.08 29.58
CA ARG A 10 -6.13 -14.18 29.06
C ARG A 10 -5.70 -12.72 29.17
N ARG A 11 -5.13 -12.31 30.30
CA ARG A 11 -4.64 -10.94 30.52
C ARG A 11 -3.48 -10.60 29.58
N ILE A 12 -2.51 -11.49 29.45
CA ILE A 12 -1.37 -11.30 28.53
C ILE A 12 -1.88 -11.16 27.10
N ARG A 13 -2.82 -12.01 26.67
CA ARG A 13 -3.42 -11.89 25.34
C ARG A 13 -4.11 -10.55 25.14
N THR A 14 -4.84 -10.05 26.14
CA THR A 14 -5.46 -8.73 26.09
C THR A 14 -4.42 -7.63 25.94
N ILE A 15 -3.32 -7.68 26.71
CA ILE A 15 -2.24 -6.68 26.62
C ILE A 15 -1.58 -6.72 25.23
N ILE A 16 -1.27 -7.91 24.70
CA ILE A 16 -0.67 -8.06 23.37
C ILE A 16 -1.57 -7.45 22.29
N ILE A 17 -2.89 -7.61 22.43
CA ILE A 17 -3.85 -7.05 21.48
C ILE A 17 -4.04 -5.56 21.68
N SER A 18 -4.19 -5.07 22.92
CA SER A 18 -4.55 -3.66 23.19
C SER A 18 -3.36 -2.70 23.15
N ALA A 19 -2.16 -3.14 23.55
CA ALA A 19 -0.96 -2.33 23.54
C ALA A 19 -0.66 -1.66 22.19
N PRO A 20 -0.71 -2.35 21.02
CA PRO A 20 -0.44 -1.70 19.74
C PRO A 20 -1.48 -0.61 19.40
N PHE A 21 -2.75 -0.78 19.76
CA PHE A 21 -3.77 0.27 19.57
C PHE A 21 -3.48 1.49 20.45
N LEU A 22 -3.04 1.25 21.69
CA LEU A 22 -2.69 2.31 22.61
C LEU A 22 -1.47 3.11 22.13
N VAL A 23 -0.44 2.42 21.63
CA VAL A 23 0.74 3.06 21.02
C VAL A 23 0.36 3.84 19.76
N ALA A 24 -0.42 3.24 18.86
CA ALA A 24 -0.83 3.88 17.62
C ALA A 24 -1.66 5.14 17.87
N SER A 25 -2.63 5.07 18.79
CA SER A 25 -3.45 6.22 19.16
C SER A 25 -2.64 7.32 19.85
N SER A 26 -1.73 6.96 20.77
CA SER A 26 -0.82 7.92 21.40
C SER A 26 0.06 8.65 20.38
N LEU A 27 0.64 7.92 19.42
CA LEU A 27 1.44 8.52 18.34
C LEU A 27 0.60 9.44 17.44
N LEU A 28 -0.63 9.04 17.12
CA LEU A 28 -1.54 9.86 16.32
C LEU A 28 -1.89 11.17 17.05
N LEU A 29 -2.21 11.07 18.35
CA LEU A 29 -2.48 12.25 19.17
C LEU A 29 -1.25 13.14 19.30
N TYR A 30 -0.06 12.58 19.45
CA TYR A 30 1.19 13.34 19.50
C TYR A 30 1.40 14.13 18.20
N LYS A 31 1.24 13.49 17.04
CA LYS A 31 1.33 14.16 15.74
C LYS A 31 0.29 15.26 15.55
N ARG A 32 -0.94 15.04 16.02
CA ARG A 32 -2.04 15.99 15.85
C ARG A 32 -1.98 17.17 16.83
N LEU A 33 -1.79 16.88 18.12
CA LEU A 33 -1.86 17.88 19.19
C LEU A 33 -0.55 18.63 19.38
N TYR A 34 0.60 17.96 19.20
CA TYR A 34 1.90 18.55 19.45
C TYR A 34 2.58 19.02 18.17
N LEU A 35 2.60 18.20 17.11
CA LEU A 35 3.21 18.60 15.83
C LEU A 35 2.27 19.43 14.94
N GLY A 36 0.97 19.46 15.23
CA GLY A 36 0.00 20.22 14.43
C GLY A 36 -0.19 19.67 13.02
N GLU A 37 0.17 18.41 12.75
CA GLU A 37 -0.04 17.79 11.44
C GLU A 37 -1.55 17.80 11.11
N GLU A 38 -1.93 18.41 9.98
CA GLU A 38 -3.32 18.46 9.55
C GLU A 38 -3.86 17.04 9.28
N GLN A 39 -5.13 16.80 9.63
CA GLN A 39 -5.80 15.53 9.32
C GLN A 39 -5.79 15.31 7.80
N LYS A 40 -5.10 14.26 7.34
CA LYS A 40 -5.14 13.87 5.91
C LYS A 40 -6.59 13.68 5.49
N ARG A 41 -7.05 14.53 4.58
CA ARG A 41 -8.39 14.42 4.01
C ARG A 41 -8.42 13.15 3.16
N LEU A 42 -9.43 12.31 3.40
CA LEU A 42 -9.66 11.17 2.53
C LEU A 42 -9.99 11.71 1.13
N PRO A 43 -9.40 11.14 0.06
CA PRO A 43 -9.82 11.47 -1.28
C PRO A 43 -11.33 11.19 -1.41
N PRO A 44 -12.08 12.03 -2.14
CA PRO A 44 -13.49 11.80 -2.34
C PRO A 44 -13.72 10.39 -2.90
N PRO A 45 -14.79 9.69 -2.47
CA PRO A 45 -15.04 8.33 -2.90
C PRO A 45 -15.09 8.28 -4.43
N LEU A 46 -14.24 7.45 -5.03
CA LEU A 46 -14.27 7.20 -6.48
C LEU A 46 -15.66 6.68 -6.82
N ARG A 47 -16.45 7.51 -7.51
CA ARG A 47 -17.68 7.08 -8.16
C ARG A 47 -17.32 6.14 -9.31
N SER A 48 -17.13 4.85 -9.03
CA SER A 48 -17.43 3.71 -9.92
C SER A 48 -16.71 2.44 -9.45
N GLY A 49 -17.49 1.43 -9.06
CA GLY A 49 -17.36 0.03 -9.48
C GLY A 49 -16.05 -0.76 -9.37
N VAL A 50 -14.95 -0.24 -8.84
CA VAL A 50 -13.68 -1.01 -8.72
C VAL A 50 -13.57 -1.60 -7.32
N PRO A 51 -13.36 -2.93 -7.17
CA PRO A 51 -13.28 -3.57 -5.86
C PRO A 51 -12.13 -2.99 -5.04
N VAL A 52 -12.46 -2.52 -3.84
CA VAL A 52 -11.59 -1.84 -2.85
C VAL A 52 -10.36 -2.68 -2.44
N ALA A 53 -10.30 -3.96 -2.83
CA ALA A 53 -9.14 -4.83 -2.66
C ALA A 53 -7.88 -4.32 -3.39
N GLU A 54 -8.04 -3.54 -4.46
CA GLU A 54 -6.91 -2.98 -5.23
C GLU A 54 -6.39 -1.66 -4.65
N ALA A 55 -7.22 -0.92 -3.89
CA ALA A 55 -6.83 0.36 -3.28
C ALA A 55 -5.85 0.20 -2.10
N VAL A 56 -5.77 -0.99 -1.50
CA VAL A 56 -4.79 -1.31 -0.44
C VAL A 56 -3.44 -1.77 -1.04
N GLN A 57 -3.38 -2.05 -2.35
CA GLN A 57 -2.18 -2.45 -3.08
C GLN A 57 -1.72 -1.44 -4.14
N ALA A 58 -1.93 -0.15 -3.88
CA ALA A 58 -1.25 0.89 -4.64
C ALA A 58 -0.06 1.50 -3.87
N PRO A 59 1.02 0.75 -3.56
CA PRO A 59 2.33 1.34 -3.59
C PRO A 59 2.83 1.32 -5.05
N THR A 60 3.00 2.51 -5.63
CA THR A 60 4.15 2.82 -6.51
C THR A 60 4.34 2.00 -7.81
N LEU A 61 3.33 1.83 -8.67
CA LEU A 61 3.55 1.37 -10.06
C LEU A 61 3.19 2.42 -11.14
N GLY A 62 2.46 3.49 -10.78
CA GLY A 62 1.99 4.51 -11.72
C GLY A 62 3.03 5.55 -12.15
N ASN A 63 4.00 5.87 -11.29
CA ASN A 63 5.06 6.83 -11.63
C ASN A 63 6.23 6.17 -12.37
N GLN A 64 6.51 4.89 -12.13
CA GLN A 64 7.66 4.20 -12.73
C GLN A 64 7.50 3.99 -14.25
N ARG A 65 6.28 3.68 -14.72
CA ARG A 65 6.00 3.45 -16.15
C ARG A 65 6.10 4.70 -17.02
N ARG A 66 5.90 5.90 -16.46
CA ARG A 66 6.03 7.15 -17.21
C ARG A 66 7.51 7.54 -17.35
N ASP A 67 8.30 7.35 -16.29
CA ASP A 67 9.74 7.61 -16.32
C ASP A 67 10.51 6.58 -17.19
N GLU A 68 10.09 5.31 -17.25
CA GLU A 68 10.70 4.29 -18.12
C GLU A 68 10.42 4.49 -19.63
N LEU A 69 9.37 5.24 -19.99
CA LEU A 69 9.04 5.54 -21.39
C LEU A 69 9.76 6.79 -21.91
N GLU A 70 10.41 7.57 -21.04
CA GLU A 70 11.17 8.79 -21.40
C GLU A 70 12.66 8.50 -21.68
N GLY A 71 13.03 7.24 -21.85
CA GLY A 71 14.43 6.84 -22.03
C GLY A 71 14.69 5.78 -23.09
N VAL A 72 13.67 5.29 -23.81
CA VAL A 72 13.87 4.24 -24.81
C VAL A 72 14.52 4.86 -26.06
N PRO A 73 15.79 4.53 -26.37
CA PRO A 73 16.45 5.03 -27.58
C PRO A 73 15.72 4.45 -28.80
N ALA A 74 15.56 5.26 -29.87
CA ALA A 74 14.88 4.84 -31.10
C ALA A 74 15.44 3.53 -31.69
N ASP A 75 16.70 3.20 -31.39
CA ASP A 75 17.38 1.98 -31.82
C ASP A 75 16.85 0.71 -31.13
N VAL A 76 16.38 0.80 -29.89
CA VAL A 76 15.81 -0.34 -29.16
C VAL A 76 14.41 -0.67 -29.69
N ALA A 77 13.63 0.36 -30.01
CA ALA A 77 12.31 0.19 -30.61
C ALA A 77 12.36 -0.43 -32.02
N ARG A 78 13.45 -0.22 -32.78
CA ARG A 78 13.67 -0.91 -34.07
C ARG A 78 14.00 -2.38 -33.87
N ARG A 79 14.91 -2.70 -32.94
CA ARG A 79 15.33 -4.09 -32.67
C ARG A 79 14.17 -4.99 -32.24
N ILE A 80 13.24 -4.45 -31.46
CA ILE A 80 12.05 -5.21 -31.03
C ILE A 80 11.15 -5.52 -32.23
N ARG A 81 10.98 -4.56 -33.15
CA ARG A 81 10.16 -4.73 -34.36
C ARG A 81 10.77 -5.72 -35.34
N ASP A 82 12.09 -5.62 -35.56
CA ASP A 82 12.83 -6.53 -36.44
C ASP A 82 12.84 -7.97 -35.89
N ALA A 83 12.87 -8.13 -34.56
CA ALA A 83 12.77 -9.42 -33.90
C ALA A 83 11.34 -10.02 -33.98
N GLU A 84 10.30 -9.19 -33.90
CA GLU A 84 8.91 -9.64 -34.10
C GLU A 84 8.65 -10.11 -35.53
N ASP A 85 9.22 -9.43 -36.53
CA ASP A 85 9.10 -9.82 -37.94
C ASP A 85 9.89 -11.09 -38.27
N GLN A 86 11.02 -11.33 -37.58
CA GLN A 86 11.76 -12.59 -37.69
C GLN A 86 11.04 -13.77 -37.04
N ALA A 87 10.34 -13.55 -35.92
CA ALA A 87 9.60 -14.61 -35.24
C ALA A 87 8.30 -15.01 -35.95
N ARG A 88 7.79 -14.17 -36.86
CA ARG A 88 6.57 -14.41 -37.65
C ARG A 88 6.83 -15.08 -39.00
N ARG A 89 8.09 -15.31 -39.37
CA ARG A 89 8.48 -16.10 -40.55
C ARG A 89 8.83 -17.53 -40.14
#